data_AF-A0A7K6B578-F1
#
_entry.id   AF-A0A7K6B578-F1
#
_cell.length_a   1.000
_cell.length_b   1.000
_cell.length_c   1.000
_cell.angle_alpha   90.00
_cell.angle_beta   90.00
_cell.angle_gamma   90.00
#
_symmetry.space_group_name_H-M   'P 1'
#
loop_
_entity.id
_entity.type
_entity.pdbx_description
1 polymer ?
#
loop_
_entity_poly.entity_id
_entity_poly.type
_entity_poly.pdbx_seq_one_letter_code
_entity_poly.pdbx_strand_id
1 'polypeptide(L)' 'RFKSSTVKECIHEILKEKLANVQYIPEEMPQLTKSLSEIIKDRLKEEGFDRYKMVVQVVMGEHRGEGV' A
#
# COMPACT_ATOMS: atom_id res chain seq x y z
N ARG A 1 -2.25 -22.51 2.23
CA ARG A 1 -1.60 -21.91 1.04
C ARG A 1 -1.92 -20.42 1.02
N PHE A 2 -0.96 -19.57 0.66
CA PHE A 2 -1.17 -18.12 0.58
C PHE A 2 -2.05 -17.77 -0.62
N LYS A 3 -3.12 -17.00 -0.40
CA LYS A 3 -4.08 -16.57 -1.44
C LYS A 3 -3.68 -15.21 -2.00
N SER A 4 -2.80 -15.20 -2.99
CA SER A 4 -2.23 -13.96 -3.55
C SER A 4 -3.26 -13.05 -4.23
N SER A 5 -4.36 -13.59 -4.78
CA SER A 5 -5.44 -12.80 -5.38
C SER A 5 -6.13 -11.91 -4.36
N THR A 6 -6.55 -12.48 -3.22
CA THR A 6 -7.19 -11.74 -2.13
C THR A 6 -6.29 -10.63 -1.58
N VAL A 7 -4.98 -10.91 -1.47
CA VAL A 7 -4.01 -9.88 -1.04
C VAL A 7 -3.90 -8.75 -2.06
N LYS A 8 -3.86 -9.06 -3.36
CA LYS A 8 -3.83 -8.04 -4.42
C LYS A 8 -5.07 -7.16 -4.42
N GLU A 9 -6.25 -7.76 -4.25
CA GLU A 9 -7.52 -7.04 -4.16
C GLU A 9 -7.54 -6.09 -2.95
N CYS A 10 -7.17 -6.60 -1.78
CA CYS A 10 -7.06 -5.80 -0.56
C CYS A 10 -6.10 -4.61 -0.72
N ILE A 11 -4.91 -4.83 -1.31
CA ILE A 11 -3.96 -3.73 -1.57
C ILE A 11 -4.58 -2.70 -2.54
N HIS A 12 -5.26 -3.15 -3.60
CA HIS A 12 -5.87 -2.24 -4.58
C HIS A 12 -6.97 -1.37 -3.95
N GLU A 13 -7.80 -1.94 -3.09
CA GLU A 13 -8.84 -1.20 -2.37
C GLU A 13 -8.24 -0.14 -1.44
N ILE A 14 -7.22 -0.50 -0.65
CA ILE A 14 -6.53 0.45 0.24
C ILE A 14 -5.91 1.59 -0.56
N LEU A 15 -5.21 1.29 -1.66
CA LEU A 15 -4.59 2.32 -2.50
C LEU A 15 -5.65 3.24 -3.08
N LYS A 16 -6.77 2.70 -3.57
CA LYS A 16 -7.86 3.50 -4.12
C LYS A 16 -8.48 4.42 -3.06
N GLU A 17 -8.73 3.92 -1.85
CA GLU A 17 -9.31 4.70 -0.75
C GLU A 17 -8.35 5.80 -0.29
N LYS A 18 -7.08 5.45 -0.04
CA LYS A 18 -6.12 6.36 0.58
C LYS A 18 -5.48 7.35 -0.39
N LEU A 19 -5.45 7.06 -1.70
CA LEU A 19 -4.78 7.89 -2.70
C LEU A 19 -5.73 8.63 -3.63
N ALA A 20 -7.05 8.44 -3.55
CA ALA A 20 -8.02 9.04 -4.48
C ALA A 20 -7.86 10.57 -4.66
N ASN A 21 -7.51 11.30 -3.59
CA ASN A 21 -7.40 12.76 -3.59
C ASN A 21 -6.04 13.26 -3.08
N VAL A 22 -5.03 12.40 -3.07
CA VAL A 22 -3.70 12.76 -2.58
C VAL A 22 -2.89 13.36 -3.72
N GLN A 23 -2.38 14.56 -3.53
CA GLN A 23 -1.36 15.14 -4.40
C GLN A 23 0.04 14.75 -3.91
N TYR A 24 0.97 14.63 -4.84
CA TYR A 24 2.35 14.35 -4.49
C TYR A 24 2.99 15.59 -3.87
N ILE A 25 3.17 15.57 -2.56
CA ILE A 25 3.88 16.59 -1.78
C ILE A 25 5.15 15.93 -1.20
N PRO A 26 6.36 16.24 -1.71
CA PRO A 26 7.59 15.54 -1.34
C PRO A 26 7.84 15.43 0.17
N GLU A 27 7.45 16.46 0.92
CA GLU A 27 7.61 16.55 2.37
C GLU A 27 6.67 15.60 3.13
N GLU A 28 5.50 15.30 2.57
CA GLU A 28 4.48 14.43 3.17
C GLU A 28 4.63 12.96 2.73
N MET A 29 5.28 12.70 1.59
CA MET A 29 5.43 11.36 1.02
C MET A 29 6.10 10.34 1.95
N PRO A 30 7.17 10.65 2.71
CA PRO A 30 7.78 9.69 3.63
C PRO A 30 6.80 9.22 4.71
N GLN A 31 5.99 10.13 5.25
CA GLN A 31 5.00 9.80 6.27
C GLN A 31 3.84 9.01 5.66
N LEU A 32 3.38 9.40 4.46
CA LEU A 32 2.31 8.70 3.76
C LEU A 32 2.71 7.28 3.38
N THR A 33 3.89 7.07 2.81
CA THR A 33 4.40 5.74 2.42
C THR A 33 4.55 4.81 3.62
N LYS A 34 5.07 5.33 4.74
CA LYS A 34 5.15 4.60 6.00
C LYS A 34 3.75 4.21 6.50
N SER A 35 2.84 5.16 6.59
CA SER A 35 1.45 4.94 7.03
C SER A 35 0.75 3.90 6.16
N LEU A 36 0.86 3.99 4.83
CA LEU A 36 0.31 3.00 3.90
C LEU A 36 0.87 1.60 4.14
N SER A 37 2.18 1.48 4.37
CA SER A 37 2.82 0.18 4.64
C SER A 37 2.28 -0.47 5.91
N GLU A 38 2.01 0.33 6.95
CA GLU A 38 1.43 -0.12 8.21
C GLU A 38 -0.03 -0.53 8.02
N ILE A 39 -0.83 0.30 7.37
CA ILE A 39 -2.25 0.03 7.07
C ILE A 39 -2.41 -1.26 6.25
N ILE A 40 -1.61 -1.45 5.19
CA ILE A 40 -1.66 -2.67 4.38
C ILE A 40 -1.31 -3.89 5.23
N LYS A 41 -0.24 -3.81 6.01
CA LYS A 41 0.19 -4.92 6.87
C LYS A 41 -0.88 -5.29 7.90
N ASP A 42 -1.51 -4.30 8.53
CA ASP A 42 -2.50 -4.56 9.58
C ASP A 42 -3.83 -5.04 8.99
N ARG A 43 -4.26 -4.49 7.85
CA ARG A 43 -5.43 -5.00 7.13
C ARG A 43 -5.27 -6.46 6.71
N LEU A 44 -4.10 -6.85 6.22
CA LEU A 44 -3.84 -8.24 5.85
C LEU A 44 -3.91 -9.19 7.05
N LYS A 45 -3.51 -8.74 8.26
CA LYS A 45 -3.70 -9.55 9.47
C LYS A 45 -5.19 -9.70 9.81
N GLU A 46 -5.97 -8.62 9.73
CA GLU A 46 -7.42 -8.64 9.97
C GLU A 46 -8.16 -9.58 9.00
N GLU A 47 -7.71 -9.65 7.75
CA GLU A 47 -8.27 -10.52 6.70
C GLU A 47 -7.78 -11.99 6.80
N GLY A 48 -7.12 -12.37 7.91
CA GLY A 48 -6.74 -13.76 8.22
C GLY A 48 -5.40 -14.21 7.63
N PHE A 49 -4.49 -13.27 7.33
CA PHE A 49 -3.12 -13.56 6.94
C PHE A 49 -2.11 -13.42 8.08
N ASP A 50 -2.57 -13.29 9.32
CA ASP A 50 -1.76 -13.13 10.55
C ASP A 50 -0.74 -14.27 10.78
N ARG A 51 -1.03 -15.48 10.29
CA ARG A 51 -0.09 -16.63 10.35
C ARG A 51 1.16 -16.49 9.48
N TYR A 52 1.22 -15.49 8.60
CA TYR A 52 2.35 -15.27 7.69
C TYR A 52 3.25 -14.14 8.20
N LYS A 53 4.56 -14.33 8.11
CA LYS A 53 5.50 -13.22 8.28
C LYS A 53 5.51 -12.39 7.00
N MET A 54 5.11 -11.12 7.10
CA MET A 54 4.94 -10.22 5.95
C MET A 54 5.90 -9.04 6.04
N VAL A 55 6.43 -8.65 4.88
CA VAL A 55 7.16 -7.39 4.69
C VAL A 55 6.40 -6.60 3.64
N VAL A 56 6.03 -5.36 3.97
CA VAL A 56 5.35 -4.45 3.05
C VAL A 56 6.29 -3.31 2.73
N GLN A 57 6.55 -3.10 1.44
CA GLN A 57 7.34 -1.98 0.94
C GLN A 57 6.42 -1.14 0.04
N VAL A 58 6.37 0.16 0.31
CA VAL A 58 5.60 1.12 -0.50
C VAL A 58 6.59 2.08 -1.14
N VAL A 59 6.44 2.27 -2.45
CA VAL A 59 7.23 3.22 -3.24
C VAL A 59 6.25 4.15 -3.94
N MET A 60 6.45 5.46 -3.81
CA MET A 60 5.65 6.49 -4.46
C MET A 60 6.53 7.24 -5.43
N GLY A 61 6.07 7.37 -6.67
CA GLY A 61 6.71 8.17 -7.70
C GLY A 61 5.68 9.09 -8.33
N GLU A 62 6.09 10.33 -8.61
CA GLU A 62 5.28 11.26 -9.38
C GLU A 62 5.51 11.01 -10.87
N HIS A 63 4.45 10.70 -11.61
CA HIS A 63 4.57 10.46 -13.05
C HIS A 63 4.61 11.79 -13.82
N ARG A 64 5.82 12.24 -14.16
CA ARG A 64 6.08 13.49 -14.90
C ARG A 64 6.32 13.29 -16.41
N GLY A 65 5.77 12.22 -16.99
CA GLY A 65 5.98 11.89 -18.41
C GLY A 65 7.36 11.29 -18.72
N GLU A 66 8.09 10.86 -17.70
CA GLU A 66 9.30 10.04 -17.84
C GLU A 66 8.90 8.57 -17.99
N GLY A 67 9.59 7.81 -18.86
CA GLY A 67 9.33 6.38 -19.03
C GLY A 67 9.60 5.61 -17.73
N VAL A 68 8.66 4.75 -17.34
CA VAL A 68 8.70 3.91 -16.13
C VAL A 68 9.50 2.63 -16.37
#